data_AF-A0A7C7K221-F1
#
_entry.id   AF-A0A7C7K221-F1
#
_cell.length_a   1.000
_cell.length_b   1.000
_cell.length_c   1.000
_cell.angle_alpha   90.00
_cell.angle_beta   90.00
_cell.angle_gamma   90.00
#
_symmetry.space_group_name_H-M   'P 1'
#
loop_
_entity.id
_entity.type
_entity.pdbx_description
1 polymer ?
#
loop_
_entity_poly.entity_id
_entity_poly.type
_entity_poly.pdbx_seq_one_letter_code
_entity_poly.pdbx_strand_id
1 'polypeptide(L)' 'KEAQELFCSACRLAYPVKDDIPVMLIEEARQLPADEEV' A
#
# COMPACT_ATOMS: atom_id res chain seq x y z
N LYS A 1 0.28 16.13 3.76
CA LYS A 1 -0.47 15.36 2.73
C LYS A 1 -0.37 13.92 3.14
N GLU A 2 -1.46 13.34 3.65
CA GLU A 2 -1.52 11.89 3.86
C GLU A 2 -1.32 11.24 2.49
N ALA A 3 -0.34 10.36 2.37
CA ALA A 3 -0.20 9.56 1.16
C ALA A 3 -1.44 8.68 1.07
N GLN A 4 -2.20 8.80 -0.01
CA GLN A 4 -3.28 7.85 -0.28
C GLN A 4 -2.60 6.51 -0.62
N GLU A 5 -2.82 5.52 0.23
CA GLU A 5 -2.31 4.16 0.05
C GLU A 5 -3.46 3.17 0.14
N LEU A 6 -3.40 2.11 -0.66
CA LEU A 6 -4.30 0.97 -0.55
C LEU A 6 -3.59 -0.16 0.15
N PHE A 7 -4.15 -0.58 1.27
CA PHE A 7 -3.60 -1.67 2.09
C PHE A 7 -4.21 -3.01 1.68
N CYS A 8 -3.37 -4.02 1.53
CA CYS A 8 -3.77 -5.40 1.36
C CYS A 8 -3.36 -6.20 2.60
N SER A 9 -4.34 -6.56 3.42
CA SER A 9 -4.14 -7.33 4.66
C SER A 9 -3.61 -8.74 4.39
N ALA A 10 -4.09 -9.39 3.34
CA ALA A 10 -3.67 -10.74 2.95
C ALA A 10 -2.22 -10.80 2.47
N CYS A 11 -1.79 -9.80 1.69
CA CYS A 11 -0.43 -9.74 1.15
C CYS A 11 0.55 -8.99 2.06
N ARG A 12 0.06 -8.29 3.09
CA ARG A 12 0.84 -7.38 3.94
C ARG A 12 1.60 -6.32 3.13
N LEU A 13 0.91 -5.73 2.15
CA LEU A 13 1.47 -4.73 1.24
C LEU A 13 0.61 -3.46 1.25
N ALA A 14 1.24 -2.31 1.14
CA ALA A 14 0.60 -1.03 0.84
C ALA A 14 1.00 -0.55 -0.55
N TYR A 15 0.00 -0.25 -1.36
CA TYR A 15 0.14 0.22 -2.74
C TYR A 15 -0.07 1.74 -2.78
N PRO A 16 0.83 2.50 -3.42
CA PRO A 16 0.67 3.94 -3.52
C PRO A 16 -0.46 4.32 -4.48
N VAL A 17 -1.15 5.41 -4.19
CA VAL A 17 -2.06 6.08 -5.11
C VAL A 17 -1.36 7.30 -5.69
N LYS A 18 -1.26 7.37 -7.01
CA LYS A 18 -0.64 8.48 -7.75
C LYS A 18 -1.69 9.07 -8.68
N ASP A 19 -1.92 10.37 -8.60
CA ASP A 19 -2.93 11.08 -9.42
C ASP A 19 -4.33 10.42 -9.36
N ASP A 20 -4.76 10.02 -8.15
CA ASP A 20 -6.01 9.28 -7.88
C ASP A 20 -6.09 7.88 -8.55
N ILE A 21 -4.98 7.34 -9.04
CA ILE A 21 -4.87 6.01 -9.64
C ILE A 21 -4.07 5.08 -8.70
N PRO A 22 -4.64 3.93 -8.28
CA PRO A 22 -3.92 2.96 -7.47
C PRO A 22 -2.92 2.17 -8.32
N VAL A 23 -1.64 2.19 -7.90
CA VAL A 23 -0.57 1.46 -8.58
C VAL A 23 -0.42 0.08 -7.95
N MET A 24 -1.02 -0.93 -8.57
CA MET A 24 -0.94 -2.34 -8.13
C MET A 24 0.29 -3.06 -8.71
N LEU A 25 1.47 -2.46 -8.57
CA LEU A 25 2.74 -3.08 -8.94
C LEU A 25 3.48 -3.52 -7.67
N ILE A 26 3.91 -4.78 -7.63
CA ILE A 26 4.59 -5.33 -6.45
C ILE A 26 5.91 -4.60 -6.16
N GLU A 27 6.62 -4.17 -7.20
CA GLU A 27 7.89 -3.42 -7.08
C GLU A 27 7.69 -2.02 -6.46
N GLU A 28 6.49 -1.45 -6.61
CA GLU A 28 6.13 -0.16 -6.03
C GLU A 28 5.41 -0.28 -4.68
N ALA A 29 5.04 -1.50 -4.27
CA ALA A 29 4.36 -1.76 -3.02
C ALA A 29 5.35 -1.71 -1.85
N ARG A 30 4.97 -1.04 -0.75
CA ARG A 30 5.71 -1.10 0.51
C ARG A 30 5.23 -2.30 1.33
N GLN A 31 6.14 -2.97 2.03
CA GLN A 31 5.75 -4.01 2.99
C GLN A 31 5.22 -3.37 4.28
N LEU A 32 4.15 -3.96 4.80
CA LEU A 32 3.59 -3.59 6.10
C LEU A 32 4.35 -4.35 7.19
N PRO A 33 4.99 -3.67 8.17
CA PRO A 33 5.58 -4.33 9.35
C PRO A 33 4.55 -5.23 10.02
N ALA A 34 4.96 -6.37 10.56
CA ALA A 34 4.07 -7.41 11.11
C ALA A 34 3.08 -6.90 12.18
N ASP A 35 3.42 -5.76 12.81
CA ASP A 35 2.68 -5.18 13.92
C ASP A 35 1.67 -4.09 13.48
N GLU A 36 1.64 -3.74 12.18
CA GLU A 36 0.63 -2.81 11.63
C GLU A 36 -0.71 -3.57 11.53
N GLU A 37 -1.68 -3.21 12.38
CA GLU A 37 -3.08 -3.62 12.20
C GLU A 37 -3.65 -2.89 10.97
N VAL A 38 -4.21 -3.66 10.03
CA VAL A 38 -4.74 -3.17 8.75
C VAL A 38 -6.24 -2.97 8.84
#